data_AF-A0A3M2G5H9-F1
#
_entry.id   AF-A0A3M2G5H9-F1
#
_cell.length_a   1.000
_cell.length_b   1.000
_cell.length_c   1.000
_cell.angle_alpha   90.00
_cell.angle_beta   90.00
_cell.angle_gamma   90.00
#
_symmetry.space_group_name_H-M   'P 1'
#
loop_
_entity.id
_entity.type
_entity.pdbx_description
1 polymer ?
#
loop_
_entity_poly.entity_id
_entity_poly.type
_entity_poly.pdbx_seq_one_letter_code
_entity_poly.pdbx_strand_id
1 'polypeptide(L)'
;MTGTPSDTSSPDGTGPVAFSDDELRARLTPLQYEVTQRAGTERAFTGVYWNCHDEGTYRCVVCDAVLFSSDTKYDSGSGWPSFYDVCDPDAVEIRIDTSHGMVREEVVCARCGAHLGHRFPDGPRPTGQRYCMNSAALRLEPRSGDDADAH
;
A
#
# COMPACT_ATOMS: atom_id res chain seq x y z
N MET A 1 21.58 -26.33 32.22
CA MET A 1 22.14 -26.74 30.92
C MET A 1 20.97 -27.15 30.05
N THR A 2 20.88 -26.56 28.85
CA THR A 2 20.17 -27.02 27.63
C THR A 2 18.64 -27.28 27.72
N GLY A 3 17.76 -26.61 26.97
CA GLY A 3 17.96 -25.64 25.89
C GLY A 3 16.65 -25.15 25.28
N THR A 4 16.72 -23.99 24.63
CA THR A 4 15.95 -23.64 23.41
C THR A 4 16.68 -24.31 22.21
N PRO A 5 16.14 -24.37 20.97
CA PRO A 5 14.87 -23.86 20.43
C PRO A 5 14.16 -24.82 19.43
N SER A 6 12.91 -24.52 19.02
CA SER A 6 12.27 -24.99 17.76
C SER A 6 10.98 -24.19 17.59
N ASP A 7 10.98 -23.11 16.80
CA ASP A 7 10.61 -23.08 15.38
C ASP A 7 9.20 -23.65 15.09
N THR A 8 8.32 -22.76 14.66
CA THR A 8 7.30 -23.11 13.67
C THR A 8 7.23 -21.96 12.70
N SER A 9 8.18 -21.98 11.77
CA SER A 9 8.05 -21.32 10.49
C SER A 9 7.00 -22.09 9.67
N SER A 10 5.89 -21.44 9.32
CA SER A 10 4.96 -21.91 8.29
C SER A 10 4.84 -20.82 7.21
N PRO A 11 5.45 -20.98 6.02
CA PRO A 11 5.28 -20.05 4.92
C PRO A 11 4.27 -20.61 3.92
N ASP A 12 3.01 -20.78 4.34
CA ASP A 12 1.88 -21.00 3.42
C ASP A 12 0.60 -20.64 4.15
N GLY A 13 0.19 -19.39 4.00
CA GLY A 13 -0.93 -18.81 4.73
C GLY A 13 -1.57 -17.70 3.91
N THR A 14 -2.32 -18.10 2.87
CA THR A 14 -3.20 -17.22 2.09
C THR A 14 -4.46 -16.89 2.90
N GLY A 15 -4.26 -16.28 4.07
CA GLY A 15 -5.31 -15.82 4.96
C GLY A 15 -4.95 -14.43 5.52
N PRO A 16 -5.95 -13.65 5.96
CA PRO A 16 -5.72 -12.31 6.46
C PRO A 16 -4.79 -12.35 7.69
N VAL A 17 -3.62 -11.75 7.56
CA VAL A 17 -2.67 -11.52 8.66
C VAL A 17 -3.22 -10.40 9.53
N ALA A 18 -3.61 -10.75 10.75
CA ALA A 18 -4.05 -9.79 11.75
C ALA A 18 -2.87 -9.40 12.65
N PHE A 19 -2.65 -8.10 12.81
CA PHE A 19 -1.69 -7.53 13.76
C PHE A 19 -2.46 -6.87 14.91
N SER A 20 -1.88 -6.85 16.12
CA SER A 20 -2.49 -6.14 17.24
C SER A 20 -2.33 -4.62 17.12
N ASP A 21 -3.23 -3.86 17.75
CA ASP A 21 -3.19 -2.39 17.73
C ASP A 21 -1.87 -1.84 18.29
N ASP A 22 -1.40 -2.45 19.39
CA ASP A 22 -0.17 -2.06 20.07
C ASP A 22 1.07 -2.32 19.20
N GLU A 23 1.12 -3.46 18.49
CA GLU A 23 2.20 -3.75 17.53
C GLU A 23 2.22 -2.74 16.38
N LEU A 24 1.06 -2.41 15.83
CA LEU A 24 0.95 -1.47 14.73
C LEU A 24 1.36 -0.06 15.16
N ARG A 25 0.97 0.39 16.37
CA ARG A 25 1.41 1.68 16.91
C ARG A 25 2.90 1.74 17.22
N ALA A 26 3.50 0.62 17.59
CA ALA A 26 4.94 0.55 17.84
C ALA A 26 5.77 0.52 16.55
N ARG A 27 5.26 -0.12 15.49
CA ARG A 27 5.95 -0.30 14.21
C ARG A 27 5.73 0.85 13.22
N LEU A 28 4.52 1.43 13.20
CA LEU A 28 4.10 2.43 12.22
C LEU A 28 4.23 3.84 12.78
N THR A 29 4.46 4.80 11.90
CA THR A 29 4.34 6.22 12.28
C THR A 29 2.88 6.58 12.56
N PRO A 30 2.60 7.66 13.33
CA PRO A 30 1.23 8.08 13.60
C PRO A 30 0.36 8.25 12.35
N LEU A 31 0.95 8.80 11.27
CA LEU A 31 0.27 8.99 9.99
C LEU A 31 0.00 7.65 9.28
N GLN A 32 0.97 6.73 9.26
CA GLN A 32 0.79 5.40 8.66
C GLN A 32 -0.29 4.61 9.38
N TYR A 33 -0.30 4.67 10.71
CA TYR A 33 -1.34 4.03 11.53
C TYR A 33 -2.72 4.67 11.27
N GLU A 34 -2.83 5.99 11.25
CA GLU A 34 -4.09 6.69 10.97
C GLU A 34 -4.63 6.36 9.58
N VAL A 35 -3.78 6.37 8.56
CA VAL A 35 -4.17 6.01 7.19
C VAL A 35 -4.61 4.55 7.10
N THR A 36 -3.77 3.61 7.57
CA THR A 36 -4.01 2.18 7.35
C THR A 36 -5.10 1.59 8.26
N GLN A 37 -5.24 2.07 9.49
CA GLN A 37 -6.16 1.49 10.49
C GLN A 37 -7.44 2.31 10.69
N ARG A 38 -7.42 3.61 10.39
CA ARG A 38 -8.58 4.51 10.59
C ARG A 38 -9.16 5.03 9.28
N ALA A 39 -8.77 4.44 8.14
CA ALA A 39 -9.11 4.93 6.80
C ALA A 39 -8.82 6.44 6.63
N GLY A 40 -7.75 6.91 7.28
CA GLY A 40 -7.28 8.28 7.16
C GLY A 40 -6.80 8.56 5.73
N THR A 41 -6.88 9.81 5.31
CA THR A 41 -6.33 10.25 4.02
C THR A 41 -5.23 11.26 4.29
N GLU A 42 -4.03 11.00 3.75
CA GLU A 42 -2.93 11.95 3.85
C GLU A 42 -3.26 13.24 3.07
N ARG A 43 -2.68 14.37 3.48
CA ARG A 43 -2.91 15.62 2.73
C ARG A 43 -2.25 15.53 1.35
N ALA A 44 -2.95 16.04 0.33
CA ALA A 44 -2.40 16.13 -1.02
C ALA A 44 -1.02 16.81 -1.03
N PHE A 45 -0.10 16.33 -1.85
CA PHE A 45 1.26 16.85 -2.03
C PHE A 45 2.14 16.80 -0.77
N THR A 46 1.75 16.01 0.25
CA THR A 46 2.57 15.84 1.47
C THR A 46 3.19 14.45 1.61
N GLY A 47 2.69 13.45 0.88
CA GLY A 47 3.18 12.08 0.96
C GLY A 47 4.54 11.89 0.28
N VAL A 48 5.47 11.16 0.89
CA VAL A 48 6.85 10.98 0.37
C VAL A 48 6.87 10.47 -1.09
N TYR A 49 5.84 9.72 -1.51
CA TYR A 49 5.78 9.11 -2.83
C TYR A 49 4.91 9.86 -3.86
N TRP A 50 4.38 11.05 -3.54
CA TRP A 50 3.53 11.79 -4.47
C TRP A 50 4.30 12.19 -5.75
N ASN A 51 5.57 12.64 -5.62
CA ASN A 51 6.45 13.00 -6.74
C ASN A 51 7.61 12.00 -6.95
N CYS A 52 7.51 10.80 -6.37
CA CYS A 52 8.54 9.79 -6.49
C CYS A 52 8.40 9.09 -7.85
N HIS A 53 9.48 9.05 -8.64
CA HIS A 53 9.56 8.38 -9.93
C HIS A 53 10.51 7.18 -9.89
N ASP A 54 10.92 6.78 -8.70
CA ASP A 54 11.88 5.72 -8.50
C ASP A 54 11.29 4.37 -8.96
N GLU A 55 12.09 3.62 -9.71
CA GLU A 55 11.68 2.30 -10.20
C GLU A 55 11.70 1.28 -9.06
N GLY A 56 10.61 0.53 -8.91
CA GLY A 56 10.47 -0.38 -7.79
C GLY A 56 9.09 -0.95 -7.60
N THR A 57 8.95 -1.70 -6.51
CA THR A 57 7.70 -2.34 -6.11
C THR A 57 7.14 -1.67 -4.87
N TYR A 58 5.88 -1.24 -4.92
CA TYR A 58 5.17 -0.70 -3.79
C TYR A 58 4.51 -1.83 -3.00
N ARG A 59 4.93 -1.95 -1.74
CA ARG A 59 4.46 -2.95 -0.79
C ARG A 59 3.56 -2.32 0.26
N CYS A 60 2.70 -3.12 0.87
CA CYS A 60 1.92 -2.73 2.04
C CYS A 60 2.86 -2.42 3.21
N VAL A 61 2.74 -1.24 3.82
CA VAL A 61 3.56 -0.86 4.98
C VAL A 61 3.32 -1.76 6.21
N VAL A 62 2.17 -2.43 6.26
CA VAL A 62 1.75 -3.27 7.40
C VAL A 62 2.26 -4.70 7.26
N CYS A 63 1.93 -5.37 6.15
CA CYS A 63 2.20 -6.80 5.96
C CYS A 63 3.27 -7.11 4.89
N ASP A 64 3.89 -6.09 4.30
CA ASP A 64 4.92 -6.18 3.25
C ASP A 64 4.47 -6.94 1.98
N ALA A 65 3.16 -7.16 1.79
CA ALA A 65 2.59 -7.72 0.56
C ALA A 65 2.87 -6.80 -0.64
N VAL A 66 3.16 -7.38 -1.80
CA VAL A 66 3.32 -6.63 -3.06
C VAL A 66 1.95 -6.14 -3.53
N LEU A 67 1.80 -4.84 -3.78
CA LEU A 67 0.53 -4.24 -4.17
C LEU A 67 0.60 -3.62 -5.57
N PHE A 68 1.58 -2.75 -5.83
CA PHE A 68 1.69 -2.01 -7.08
C PHE A 68 3.14 -1.99 -7.61
N SER A 69 3.30 -1.80 -8.91
CA SER A 69 4.61 -1.61 -9.55
C SER A 69 4.76 -0.16 -10.00
N SER A 70 5.98 0.37 -9.95
CA SER A 70 6.33 1.66 -10.57
C SER A 70 5.96 1.71 -12.06
N ASP A 71 5.97 0.58 -12.77
CA ASP A 71 5.58 0.48 -14.19
C ASP A 71 4.12 0.89 -14.45
N THR A 72 3.29 0.74 -13.42
CA THR A 72 1.88 1.10 -13.44
C THR A 72 1.60 2.48 -12.86
N LYS A 73 2.62 3.12 -12.28
CA LYS A 73 2.53 4.45 -11.69
C LYS A 73 2.50 5.49 -12.80
N TYR A 74 1.65 6.51 -12.62
CA TYR A 74 1.60 7.66 -13.51
C TYR A 74 1.29 8.92 -12.73
N ASP A 75 1.64 10.08 -13.30
CA ASP A 75 1.28 11.35 -12.70
C ASP A 75 -0.17 11.71 -13.08
N SER A 76 -1.05 11.68 -12.09
CA SER A 76 -2.45 12.08 -12.25
C SER A 76 -2.67 13.56 -11.95
N GLY A 77 -1.66 14.28 -11.44
CA GLY A 77 -1.80 15.66 -10.96
C GLY A 77 -2.67 15.81 -9.70
N SER A 78 -3.11 14.69 -9.09
CA SER A 78 -4.01 14.73 -7.93
C SER A 78 -3.30 15.05 -6.60
N GLY A 79 -1.97 14.90 -6.55
CA GLY A 79 -1.17 15.10 -5.33
C GLY A 79 -1.00 13.83 -4.48
N TRP A 80 -1.43 12.67 -4.97
CA TRP A 80 -1.19 11.35 -4.38
C TRP A 80 -0.63 10.37 -5.41
N PRO A 81 0.15 9.35 -4.99
CA PRO A 81 0.64 8.33 -5.90
C PRO A 81 -0.54 7.60 -6.56
N SER A 82 -0.53 7.63 -7.90
CA SER A 82 -1.60 7.09 -8.73
C SER A 82 -1.07 5.96 -9.61
N PHE A 83 -1.82 4.86 -9.65
CA PHE A 83 -1.50 3.68 -10.46
C PHE A 83 -2.68 3.37 -11.38
N TYR A 84 -2.43 2.86 -12.58
CA TYR A 84 -3.51 2.44 -13.47
C TYR A 84 -3.85 0.95 -13.33
N ASP A 85 -2.96 0.16 -12.72
CA ASP A 85 -3.17 -1.28 -12.49
C ASP A 85 -2.50 -1.74 -11.19
N VAL A 86 -2.86 -2.95 -10.75
CA VAL A 86 -2.28 -3.63 -9.58
C VAL A 86 -1.29 -4.71 -10.04
N CYS A 87 -0.34 -5.10 -9.19
CA CYS A 87 0.57 -6.19 -9.53
C CYS A 87 -0.15 -7.54 -9.65
N ASP A 88 -1.15 -7.75 -8.79
CA ASP A 88 -1.96 -8.96 -8.74
C ASP A 88 -3.39 -8.55 -8.36
N PRO A 89 -4.43 -9.00 -9.09
CA PRO A 89 -5.82 -8.73 -8.71
C PRO A 89 -6.17 -9.23 -7.30
N ASP A 90 -5.49 -10.27 -6.80
CA ASP A 90 -5.70 -10.82 -5.46
C ASP A 90 -4.89 -10.09 -4.37
N ALA A 91 -4.04 -9.13 -4.73
CA ALA A 91 -3.26 -8.35 -3.76
C ALA A 91 -4.11 -7.30 -3.02
N VAL A 92 -5.17 -6.81 -3.67
CA VAL A 92 -6.06 -5.78 -3.13
C VAL A 92 -7.51 -6.23 -3.17
N GLU A 93 -8.30 -5.78 -2.21
CA GLU A 93 -9.73 -5.96 -2.17
C GLU A 93 -10.40 -4.61 -2.38
N ILE A 94 -11.42 -4.57 -3.23
CA ILE A 94 -12.21 -3.36 -3.48
C ILE A 94 -13.49 -3.45 -2.66
N ARG A 95 -13.72 -2.44 -1.82
CA ARG A 95 -14.92 -2.31 -0.99
C ARG A 95 -15.71 -1.07 -1.41
N ILE A 96 -17.02 -1.15 -1.35
CA ILE A 96 -17.87 0.00 -1.65
C ILE A 96 -17.99 0.84 -0.38
N ASP A 97 -17.38 2.03 -0.41
CA ASP A 97 -17.52 3.05 0.62
C ASP A 97 -18.68 3.99 0.24
N THR A 98 -19.77 3.94 1.01
CA THR A 98 -20.92 4.86 0.86
C THR A 98 -20.89 6.02 1.85
N SER A 99 -19.76 6.25 2.53
CA SER A 99 -19.62 7.29 3.53
C SER A 99 -19.77 8.70 2.93
N HIS A 100 -20.21 9.65 3.76
CA HIS A 100 -20.42 11.05 3.36
C HIS A 100 -21.40 11.27 2.18
N GLY A 101 -22.27 10.30 1.90
CA GLY A 101 -23.27 10.39 0.83
C GLY A 101 -22.68 10.26 -0.58
N MET A 102 -21.45 9.77 -0.70
CA MET A 102 -20.80 9.47 -1.98
C MET A 102 -20.57 7.97 -2.09
N VAL A 103 -20.68 7.41 -3.29
CA VAL A 103 -20.30 6.01 -3.57
C VAL A 103 -18.89 6.02 -4.13
N ARG A 104 -17.94 5.49 -3.35
CA ARG A 104 -16.54 5.35 -3.73
C ARG A 104 -16.12 3.90 -3.63
N GLU A 105 -15.11 3.52 -4.41
CA GLU A 105 -14.48 2.22 -4.30
C GLU A 105 -13.24 2.36 -3.41
N GLU A 106 -13.36 1.99 -2.14
CA GLU A 106 -12.23 1.87 -1.21
C GLU A 106 -11.35 0.69 -1.62
N VAL A 107 -10.04 0.89 -1.57
CA VAL A 107 -9.05 -0.16 -1.84
C VAL A 107 -8.34 -0.49 -0.54
N VAL A 108 -8.42 -1.75 -0.15
CA VAL A 108 -7.76 -2.29 1.04
C VAL A 108 -6.80 -3.42 0.65
N CYS A 109 -5.80 -3.69 1.49
CA CYS A 109 -4.91 -4.82 1.28
C CYS A 109 -5.66 -6.13 1.54
N ALA A 110 -5.73 -7.03 0.56
CA ALA A 110 -6.42 -8.32 0.73
C ALA A 110 -5.78 -9.20 1.82
N ARG A 111 -4.47 -9.03 2.05
CA ARG A 111 -3.70 -9.82 3.03
C ARG A 111 -3.85 -9.35 4.48
N CYS A 112 -4.12 -8.08 4.76
CA CYS A 112 -4.19 -7.59 6.16
C CYS A 112 -5.36 -6.66 6.45
N GLY A 113 -6.16 -6.31 5.44
CA GLY A 113 -7.29 -5.41 5.56
C GLY A 113 -6.91 -3.93 5.75
N ALA A 114 -5.62 -3.58 5.69
CA ALA A 114 -5.16 -2.19 5.82
C ALA A 114 -5.74 -1.32 4.70
N HIS A 115 -6.26 -0.14 5.06
CA HIS A 115 -6.72 0.86 4.11
C HIS A 115 -5.54 1.40 3.29
N LEU A 116 -5.69 1.41 1.96
CA LEU A 116 -4.68 1.88 1.02
C LEU A 116 -5.10 3.21 0.40
N GLY A 117 -6.35 3.31 -0.05
CA GLY A 117 -6.88 4.49 -0.71
C GLY A 117 -8.18 4.20 -1.44
N HIS A 118 -8.35 4.79 -2.63
CA HIS A 118 -9.57 4.67 -3.43
C HIS A 118 -9.27 4.42 -4.90
N ARG A 119 -10.16 3.69 -5.56
CA ARG A 119 -10.19 3.45 -6.99
C ARG A 119 -11.25 4.33 -7.64
N PHE A 120 -10.91 4.90 -8.79
CA PHE A 120 -11.80 5.74 -9.58
C PHE A 120 -11.81 5.26 -11.04
N PRO A 121 -12.93 5.38 -11.77
CA PRO A 121 -13.04 5.00 -13.18
C PRO A 121 -12.54 6.10 -14.15
N ASP A 122 -11.71 7.04 -13.69
CA ASP A 122 -11.19 8.18 -14.45
C ASP A 122 -9.69 8.02 -14.79
N GLY A 123 -9.22 6.78 -14.91
CA GLY A 123 -7.83 6.46 -15.22
C GLY A 123 -7.50 6.42 -16.72
N PRO A 124 -6.20 6.36 -17.06
CA PRO A 124 -5.73 6.22 -18.43
C PRO A 124 -5.99 4.81 -18.98
N ARG A 125 -5.92 4.66 -20.31
CA ARG A 125 -5.83 3.34 -20.96
C ARG A 125 -4.55 2.62 -20.49
N PRO A 126 -4.53 1.27 -20.42
CA PRO A 126 -5.53 0.33 -20.97
C PRO A 126 -6.70 0.02 -20.04
N THR A 127 -6.55 0.18 -18.73
CA THR A 127 -7.54 -0.25 -17.74
C THR A 127 -8.69 0.75 -17.56
N GLY A 128 -8.43 2.04 -17.77
CA GLY A 128 -9.40 3.11 -17.47
C GLY A 128 -9.57 3.37 -15.98
N GLN A 129 -8.77 2.72 -15.13
CA GLN A 129 -8.90 2.81 -13.68
C GLN A 129 -7.76 3.62 -13.08
N ARG A 130 -8.07 4.42 -12.07
CA ARG A 130 -7.11 5.18 -11.29
C ARG A 130 -7.14 4.72 -9.85
N TYR A 131 -6.08 4.07 -9.44
CA TYR A 131 -5.80 3.69 -8.06
C TYR A 131 -5.07 4.84 -7.37
N CYS A 132 -5.83 5.65 -6.63
CA CYS A 132 -5.31 6.77 -5.84
C CYS A 132 -4.98 6.28 -4.43
N MET A 133 -3.69 6.07 -4.16
CA MET A 133 -3.23 5.48 -2.91
C MET A 133 -2.59 6.51 -2.00
N ASN A 134 -2.67 6.30 -0.69
CA ASN A 134 -1.91 7.10 0.26
C ASN A 134 -0.45 6.62 0.27
N SER A 135 0.50 7.55 0.16
CA SER A 135 1.93 7.26 0.30
C SER A 135 2.23 6.62 1.65
N ALA A 136 1.57 7.07 2.72
CA ALA A 136 1.72 6.49 4.05
C ALA A 136 1.21 5.03 4.16
N ALA A 137 0.38 4.54 3.24
CA ALA A 137 -0.03 3.14 3.23
C ALA A 137 0.95 2.22 2.47
N LEU A 138 1.86 2.83 1.70
CA LEU A 138 2.77 2.13 0.81
C LEU A 138 4.22 2.27 1.30
N ARG A 139 5.02 1.27 0.97
CA ARG A 139 6.47 1.29 1.12
C ARG A 139 7.09 0.93 -0.21
N LEU A 140 7.91 1.81 -0.75
CA LEU A 140 8.65 1.52 -1.97
C LEU A 140 9.85 0.63 -1.66
N GLU A 141 9.98 -0.47 -2.39
CA GLU A 141 11.19 -1.25 -2.51
C GLU A 141 11.82 -0.96 -3.89
N PRO A 142 12.93 -0.21 -3.95
CA PRO A 142 13.59 0.11 -5.21
C PRO A 142 14.06 -1.15 -5.94
N ARG A 143 13.81 -1.23 -7.24
CA ARG A 143 14.34 -2.28 -8.10
C ARG A 143 15.82 -1.98 -8.28
N SER A 144 16.70 -2.84 -7.75
CA SER A 144 18.15 -2.66 -7.73
C SER A 144 18.68 -2.16 -9.08
N GLY A 145 18.96 -0.85 -9.11
CA GLY A 145 19.46 -0.07 -10.23
C GLY A 145 20.22 1.19 -9.78
N ASP A 146 20.23 1.49 -8.48
CA ASP A 146 21.11 2.49 -7.87
C ASP A 146 21.91 1.85 -6.72
N ASP A 147 22.85 0.99 -7.12
CA ASP A 147 24.23 1.06 -6.63
C ASP A 147 24.91 2.30 -7.26
N ALA A 148 24.35 3.48 -7.01
CA ALA A 148 24.96 4.79 -7.25
C ALA A 148 24.52 5.66 -6.05
N ASP A 149 25.28 5.74 -4.97
CA ASP A 149 26.64 6.22 -4.94
C ASP A 149 27.55 5.42 -4.01
N ALA A 150 28.72 5.13 -4.56
CA ALA A 150 29.93 4.76 -3.86
C ALA A 150 30.54 5.97 -3.11
N HIS A 151 31.30 5.62 -2.05
CA HIS A 151 32.38 6.38 -1.39
C HIS A 151 32.08 7.23 -0.16
#